data_AF-A0A924BXU0-F1
#
_entry.id   AF-A0A924BXU0-F1
#
_cell.length_a   1.000
_cell.length_b   1.000
_cell.length_c   1.000
_cell.angle_alpha   90.00
_cell.angle_beta   90.00
_cell.angle_gamma   90.00
#
_symmetry.space_group_name_H-M   'P 1'
#
loop_
_entity.id
_entity.type
_entity.pdbx_description
1 polymer ?
#
loop_
_entity_poly.entity_id
_entity_poly.type
_entity_poly.pdbx_seq_one_letter_code
_entity_poly.pdbx_strand_id
1 'polypeptide(L)'
;MTHFDWKQLFNPEFYILLEFSGIKIGLYVVLFIIFAETGLLAGFFLPGDSLLFLCGIYSTPLLQSLSTGNDFLNITLLATLISIMGIFGNMAGYWFGYKSGSYLYKKEDTFLFKKKYLYQSHDFFEKHGSKAIVFARFLPIVRTFAPIIAGIAGMDKK
;
A
#
# COMPACT_ATOMS: atom_id res chain seq x y z
N MET A 1 -7.56 -34.30 -1.64
CA MET A 1 -7.03 -33.45 -0.54
C MET A 1 -5.89 -32.65 -1.13
N THR A 2 -6.20 -31.44 -1.59
CA THR A 2 -5.26 -30.52 -2.24
C THR A 2 -4.20 -30.09 -1.24
N HIS A 3 -2.93 -30.43 -1.52
CA HIS A 3 -1.79 -29.97 -0.75
C HIS A 3 -1.76 -28.44 -0.80
N PHE A 4 -2.14 -27.79 0.31
CA PHE A 4 -1.98 -26.34 0.49
C PHE A 4 -0.49 -26.08 0.71
N ASP A 5 0.21 -25.76 -0.37
CA ASP A 5 1.64 -25.50 -0.33
C ASP A 5 1.88 -24.02 0.00
N TRP A 6 2.49 -23.75 1.15
CA TRP A 6 2.76 -22.40 1.65
C TRP A 6 3.61 -21.56 0.70
N LYS A 7 4.30 -22.19 -0.26
CA LYS A 7 5.02 -21.51 -1.33
C LYS A 7 4.11 -20.83 -2.35
N GLN A 8 2.85 -21.27 -2.48
CA GLN A 8 1.88 -20.66 -3.40
C GLN A 8 1.41 -19.28 -2.95
N LEU A 9 1.47 -18.96 -1.66
CA LEU A 9 1.22 -17.61 -1.13
C LEU A 9 2.26 -16.60 -1.64
N PHE A 10 3.44 -17.05 -2.08
CA PHE A 10 4.42 -16.16 -2.70
C PHE A 10 4.27 -16.09 -4.22
N ASN A 11 3.37 -16.87 -4.82
CA ASN A 11 3.10 -16.82 -6.25
C ASN A 11 2.01 -15.79 -6.56
N PRO A 12 2.36 -14.66 -7.19
CA PRO A 12 1.38 -13.65 -7.59
C PRO A 12 0.25 -14.15 -8.52
N GLU A 13 0.50 -15.20 -9.31
CA GLU A 13 -0.56 -15.88 -10.10
C GLU A 13 -1.64 -16.53 -9.23
N PHE A 14 -1.29 -17.04 -8.04
CA PHE A 14 -2.25 -17.65 -7.11
C PHE A 14 -3.27 -16.62 -6.64
N TYR A 15 -2.84 -15.38 -6.40
CA TYR A 15 -3.75 -14.29 -6.03
C TYR A 15 -4.64 -13.86 -7.19
N ILE A 16 -4.13 -13.88 -8.42
CA ILE A 16 -4.86 -13.46 -9.61
C ILE A 16 -5.94 -14.48 -10.01
N LEU A 17 -5.62 -15.77 -9.91
CA LEU A 17 -6.52 -16.88 -10.23
C LEU A 17 -7.34 -17.36 -9.03
N LEU A 18 -7.33 -16.61 -7.92
CA LEU A 18 -8.04 -17.01 -6.72
C LEU A 18 -9.55 -16.95 -6.96
N GLU A 19 -10.14 -18.14 -7.08
CA GLU A 19 -11.58 -18.35 -7.20
C GLU A 19 -12.10 -18.98 -5.90
N PHE A 20 -13.01 -18.28 -5.24
CA PHE A 20 -13.74 -18.83 -4.09
C PHE A 20 -15.16 -19.09 -4.55
N SER A 21 -15.57 -20.37 -4.58
CA SER A 21 -16.90 -20.81 -4.99
C SER A 21 -17.36 -20.31 -6.38
N GLY A 22 -16.46 -20.27 -7.37
CA GLY A 22 -16.77 -19.87 -8.75
C GLY A 22 -16.85 -18.35 -8.98
N ILE A 23 -16.47 -17.54 -7.98
CA ILE A 23 -16.33 -16.09 -8.11
C ILE A 23 -14.85 -15.76 -8.14
N LYS A 24 -14.40 -15.12 -9.23
CA LYS A 24 -13.02 -14.61 -9.36
C LYS A 24 -12.81 -13.45 -8.38
N ILE A 25 -12.20 -13.74 -7.25
CA ILE A 25 -11.90 -12.73 -6.22
C ILE A 25 -10.51 -12.12 -6.36
N GLY A 26 -9.71 -12.58 -7.34
CA GLY A 26 -8.34 -12.11 -7.52
C GLY A 26 -8.20 -10.60 -7.70
N LEU A 27 -9.16 -9.94 -8.37
CA LEU A 27 -9.19 -8.48 -8.48
C LEU A 27 -9.28 -7.82 -7.11
N TYR A 28 -10.18 -8.27 -6.25
CA TYR A 28 -10.36 -7.72 -4.90
C TYR A 28 -9.16 -7.99 -4.00
N VAL A 29 -8.57 -9.18 -4.10
CA VAL A 29 -7.38 -9.54 -3.32
C VAL A 29 -6.19 -8.67 -3.70
N VAL A 30 -5.93 -8.48 -5.00
CA VAL A 30 -4.90 -7.55 -5.50
C VAL A 30 -5.15 -6.13 -4.99
N LEU A 31 -6.37 -5.62 -5.16
CA LEU A 31 -6.73 -4.27 -4.71
C LEU A 31 -6.53 -4.11 -3.20
N PHE A 32 -6.89 -5.13 -2.42
CA PHE A 32 -6.68 -5.15 -0.98
C PHE A 32 -5.20 -5.22 -0.61
N ILE A 33 -4.38 -5.99 -1.32
CA ILE A 33 -2.93 -6.06 -1.10
C ILE A 33 -2.29 -4.71 -1.39
N ILE A 34 -2.63 -4.04 -2.48
CA ILE A 34 -2.09 -2.72 -2.84
C ILE A 34 -2.53 -1.68 -1.80
N PHE A 35 -3.78 -1.72 -1.38
CA PHE A 35 -4.28 -0.87 -0.29
C PHE A 35 -3.53 -1.14 1.02
N ALA A 36 -3.27 -2.41 1.35
CA ALA A 36 -2.54 -2.80 2.55
C ALA A 36 -1.06 -2.42 2.47
N GLU A 37 -0.39 -2.56 1.34
CA GLU A 37 1.00 -2.14 1.12
C GLU A 37 1.18 -0.63 1.26
N THR A 38 0.24 0.14 0.69
CA THR A 38 0.30 1.60 0.70
C THR A 38 -0.20 2.22 2.00
N GLY A 39 -1.13 1.57 2.71
CA GLY A 39 -1.78 2.12 3.90
C GLY A 39 -1.43 1.47 5.24
N LEU A 40 -1.04 0.20 5.26
CA LEU A 40 -0.71 -0.54 6.48
C LEU A 40 0.80 -0.81 6.53
N LEU A 41 1.45 -0.47 7.65
CA LEU A 41 2.87 -0.81 7.91
C LEU A 41 3.18 -2.30 7.69
N ALA A 42 2.19 -3.16 7.89
CA ALA A 42 2.28 -4.60 7.71
C ALA A 42 2.46 -5.03 6.24
N GLY A 43 2.17 -4.15 5.28
CA GLY A 43 2.23 -4.44 3.87
C GLY A 43 3.63 -4.42 3.25
N PHE A 44 4.66 -3.98 3.97
CA PHE A 44 6.06 -4.02 3.50
C PHE A 44 6.55 -5.42 3.12
N PHE A 45 5.94 -6.47 3.67
CA PHE A 45 6.29 -7.86 3.35
C PHE A 45 5.54 -8.41 2.12
N LEU A 46 4.48 -7.73 1.67
CA LEU A 46 3.73 -8.19 0.49
C LEU A 46 4.44 -7.74 -0.80
N PRO A 47 4.45 -8.59 -1.85
CA PRO A 47 5.11 -8.27 -3.11
C PRO A 47 4.21 -7.42 -4.03
N GLY A 48 3.84 -6.21 -3.62
CA GLY A 48 2.89 -5.35 -4.35
C GLY A 48 3.41 -4.85 -5.69
N ASP A 49 4.69 -4.47 -5.83
CA ASP A 49 5.25 -4.05 -7.13
C ASP A 49 5.24 -5.20 -8.16
N SER A 50 5.59 -6.41 -7.73
CA SER A 50 5.55 -7.60 -8.58
C SER A 50 4.11 -7.99 -8.92
N LEU A 51 3.18 -7.84 -7.97
CA LEU A 51 1.75 -8.03 -8.22
C LEU A 51 1.22 -7.03 -9.23
N LEU A 52 1.55 -5.74 -9.11
CA LEU A 52 1.19 -4.70 -10.08
C LEU A 52 1.60 -5.07 -11.50
N PHE A 53 2.84 -5.54 -11.67
CA PHE A 53 3.36 -5.98 -12.96
C PHE A 53 2.55 -7.14 -13.53
N LEU A 54 2.25 -8.14 -12.70
CA LEU A 54 1.49 -9.31 -13.12
C LEU A 54 0.01 -9.02 -13.35
N CYS A 55 -0.57 -8.06 -12.62
CA CYS A 55 -1.91 -7.58 -12.88
C CYS A 55 -2.03 -6.93 -14.26
N GLY A 56 -0.97 -6.27 -14.74
CA GLY A 56 -0.91 -5.79 -16.12
C GLY A 56 -0.95 -6.93 -17.14
N ILE A 57 -0.10 -7.95 -16.95
CA ILE A 57 -0.03 -9.16 -17.82
C ILE A 57 -1.36 -9.91 -17.82
N TYR A 58 -1.98 -10.06 -16.66
CA TYR A 58 -3.24 -10.78 -16.45
C TYR A 58 -4.46 -9.86 -16.37
N SER A 59 -4.40 -8.69 -17.00
CA SER A 59 -5.47 -7.68 -16.94
C SER A 59 -6.80 -8.17 -17.54
N THR A 60 -6.74 -8.89 -18.67
CA THR A 60 -7.92 -9.49 -19.32
C THR A 60 -8.64 -10.53 -18.44
N PRO A 61 -7.97 -11.54 -17.87
CA PRO A 61 -8.64 -12.49 -16.97
C PRO A 61 -9.08 -11.86 -15.63
N LEU A 62 -8.40 -10.83 -15.13
CA LEU A 62 -8.79 -10.09 -13.91
C LEU A 62 -10.06 -9.25 -14.11
N LEU A 63 -10.21 -8.62 -15.28
CA LEU A 63 -11.37 -7.80 -15.60
C LEU A 63 -12.46 -8.56 -16.35
N GLN A 64 -12.40 -9.89 -16.45
CA GLN A 64 -13.41 -10.67 -17.17
C GLN A 64 -14.85 -10.38 -16.69
N SER A 65 -15.03 -10.04 -15.41
CA SER A 65 -16.31 -9.64 -14.81
C SER A 65 -16.85 -8.27 -15.30
N LEU A 66 -15.97 -7.41 -15.82
CA LEU A 66 -16.24 -6.02 -16.24
C LEU A 66 -15.89 -5.78 -17.73
N SER A 67 -15.35 -6.78 -18.43
CA SER A 67 -14.68 -6.58 -19.70
C SER A 67 -15.67 -6.28 -20.83
N THR A 68 -15.35 -5.24 -21.59
CA THR A 68 -16.11 -4.80 -22.78
C THR A 68 -15.52 -5.38 -24.08
N GLY A 69 -14.61 -6.36 -24.01
CA GLY A 69 -13.99 -7.00 -25.18
C GLY A 69 -12.85 -6.21 -25.82
N ASN A 70 -12.32 -5.20 -25.13
CA ASN A 70 -11.22 -4.37 -25.62
C ASN A 70 -10.08 -4.33 -24.60
N ASP A 71 -8.92 -4.91 -24.94
CA ASP A 71 -7.80 -5.12 -24.02
C ASP A 71 -7.22 -3.80 -23.48
N PHE A 72 -7.19 -2.76 -24.32
CA PHE A 72 -6.70 -1.44 -23.91
C PHE A 72 -7.57 -0.83 -22.81
N LEU A 73 -8.89 -1.01 -22.92
CA LEU A 73 -9.86 -0.49 -21.96
C LEU A 73 -9.75 -1.26 -20.64
N ASN A 74 -9.52 -2.58 -20.69
CA ASN A 74 -9.31 -3.40 -19.50
C ASN A 74 -8.09 -2.94 -18.68
N ILE A 75 -6.94 -2.72 -19.35
CA ILE A 75 -5.71 -2.25 -18.68
C ILE A 75 -5.92 -0.86 -18.06
N THR A 76 -6.55 0.05 -18.80
CA THR A 76 -6.78 1.43 -18.34
C THR A 76 -7.70 1.47 -17.11
N LEU A 77 -8.76 0.64 -17.13
CA LEU A 77 -9.70 0.52 -16.02
C LEU A 77 -9.02 -0.10 -14.77
N LEU A 78 -8.23 -1.16 -14.97
CA LEU A 78 -7.43 -1.77 -13.91
C LEU A 78 -6.46 -0.76 -13.27
N ALA A 79 -5.71 -0.03 -14.10
CA ALA A 79 -4.76 0.99 -13.64
C ALA A 79 -5.47 2.08 -12.83
N THR A 80 -6.67 2.47 -13.25
CA THR A 80 -7.49 3.48 -12.54
C THR A 80 -7.94 2.96 -11.17
N LEU A 81 -8.50 1.74 -11.11
CA LEU A 81 -8.92 1.08 -9.86
C LEU A 81 -7.77 0.97 -8.86
N ILE A 82 -6.62 0.48 -9.33
CA ILE A 82 -5.40 0.33 -8.56
C ILE A 82 -4.92 1.70 -8.04
N SER A 83 -4.92 2.71 -8.89
CA SER A 83 -4.53 4.07 -8.50
C SER A 83 -5.44 4.62 -7.41
N ILE A 84 -6.75 4.42 -7.53
CA ILE A 84 -7.73 4.82 -6.51
C ILE A 84 -7.43 4.11 -5.18
N MET A 85 -7.21 2.79 -5.20
CA MET A 85 -6.88 2.03 -3.99
C MET A 85 -5.56 2.49 -3.35
N GLY A 86 -4.53 2.78 -4.15
CA GLY A 86 -3.28 3.33 -3.63
C GLY A 86 -3.44 4.72 -2.99
N ILE A 87 -4.29 5.58 -3.56
CA ILE A 87 -4.61 6.90 -2.97
C ILE A 87 -5.35 6.71 -1.64
N PHE A 88 -6.35 5.82 -1.60
CA PHE A 88 -7.07 5.50 -0.37
C PHE A 88 -6.16 4.88 0.69
N GLY A 89 -5.23 4.01 0.30
CA GLY A 89 -4.22 3.43 1.18
C GLY A 89 -3.33 4.51 1.78
N ASN A 90 -2.74 5.39 0.95
CA ASN A 90 -1.94 6.51 1.45
C ASN A 90 -2.72 7.42 2.42
N MET A 91 -4.01 7.68 2.13
CA MET A 91 -4.85 8.49 3.01
C MET A 91 -5.16 7.80 4.34
N ALA A 92 -5.41 6.49 4.31
CA ALA A 92 -5.56 5.66 5.50
C ALA A 92 -4.26 5.62 6.33
N GLY A 93 -3.10 5.47 5.68
CA GLY A 93 -1.79 5.51 6.32
C GLY A 93 -1.51 6.85 7.00
N TYR A 94 -1.77 7.96 6.31
CA TYR A 94 -1.67 9.30 6.90
C TYR A 94 -2.58 9.45 8.12
N TRP A 95 -3.84 9.03 8.02
CA TRP A 95 -4.81 9.12 9.11
C TRP A 95 -4.41 8.24 10.31
N PHE A 96 -3.92 7.04 10.04
CA PHE A 96 -3.39 6.14 11.06
C PHE A 96 -2.18 6.76 11.77
N GLY A 97 -1.26 7.37 11.01
CA GLY A 97 -0.12 8.12 11.53
C GLY A 97 -0.54 9.31 12.39
N TYR A 98 -1.49 10.12 11.92
CA TYR A 98 -2.00 11.29 12.65
C TYR A 98 -2.68 10.90 13.97
N LYS A 99 -3.56 9.89 13.93
CA LYS A 99 -4.23 9.39 15.13
C LYS A 99 -3.25 8.77 16.12
N SER A 100 -2.26 8.02 15.62
CA SER A 100 -1.24 7.39 16.46
C SER A 100 -0.22 8.40 17.00
N GLY A 101 0.06 9.49 16.27
CA GLY A 101 1.01 10.52 16.65
C GLY A 101 0.74 11.06 18.05
N SER A 102 -0.51 11.45 18.33
CA SER A 102 -0.94 11.94 19.65
C SER A 102 -0.67 10.95 20.80
N TYR A 103 -0.70 9.65 20.52
CA TYR A 103 -0.36 8.59 21.48
C TYR A 103 1.16 8.37 21.58
N LEU A 104 1.88 8.39 20.45
CA LEU A 104 3.34 8.22 20.41
C LEU A 104 4.10 9.36 21.11
N TYR A 105 3.61 10.62 21.05
CA TYR A 105 4.22 11.74 21.80
C TYR A 105 4.07 11.58 23.32
N LYS A 106 2.99 10.93 23.77
CA LYS A 106 2.72 10.68 25.20
C LYS A 106 3.42 9.44 25.74
N LYS A 107 3.77 8.48 24.88
CA LYS A 107 4.39 7.20 25.27
C LYS A 107 5.81 7.39 25.81
N GLU A 108 6.19 6.68 26.86
CA GLU A 108 7.55 6.73 27.44
C GLU A 108 8.60 6.06 26.54
N ASP A 109 9.86 6.47 26.69
CA ASP A 109 10.98 5.94 25.90
C ASP A 109 11.14 4.43 26.14
N THR A 110 11.20 3.64 25.07
CA THR A 110 11.42 2.20 25.08
C THR A 110 12.74 1.86 24.35
N PHE A 111 13.32 0.69 24.56
CA PHE A 111 14.55 0.26 23.87
C PHE A 111 14.47 0.39 22.33
N LEU A 112 13.28 0.16 21.76
CA LEU A 112 13.00 0.28 20.32
C LEU A 112 12.40 1.63 19.89
N PHE A 113 11.97 2.47 20.82
CA PHE A 113 11.28 3.73 20.52
C PHE A 113 11.85 4.86 21.38
N LYS A 114 12.52 5.82 20.73
CA LYS A 114 13.03 7.03 21.40
C LYS A 114 12.32 8.26 20.87
N LYS A 115 11.78 9.10 21.76
CA LYS A 115 11.14 10.38 21.40
C LYS A 115 12.05 11.29 20.57
N LYS A 116 13.37 11.22 20.80
CA LYS A 116 14.37 11.99 20.03
C LYS A 116 14.24 11.79 18.51
N TYR A 117 13.90 10.58 18.03
CA TYR A 117 13.73 10.34 16.59
C TYR A 117 12.41 10.89 16.06
N LEU A 118 11.38 10.94 16.90
CA LEU A 118 10.08 11.54 16.58
C LEU A 118 10.25 13.04 16.35
N TYR A 119 10.90 13.74 17.28
CA TYR A 119 11.18 15.19 17.16
C TYR A 119 12.10 15.50 15.97
N GLN A 120 13.17 14.72 15.75
CA GLN A 120 14.01 14.90 14.56
C GLN A 120 13.25 14.71 13.25
N SER A 121 12.31 13.76 13.21
CA SER A 121 11.46 13.56 12.04
C SER A 121 10.54 14.76 11.83
N HIS A 122 9.94 15.28 12.91
CA HIS A 122 9.12 16.49 12.85
C HIS A 122 9.91 17.70 12.32
N ASP A 123 11.08 18.01 12.89
CA ASP A 123 11.94 19.10 12.42
C ASP A 123 12.36 18.91 10.95
N PHE A 124 12.65 17.67 10.54
CA PHE A 124 12.99 17.35 9.16
C PHE A 124 11.84 17.65 8.20
N PHE A 125 10.62 17.25 8.56
CA PHE A 125 9.41 17.49 7.79
C PHE A 125 8.99 18.96 7.81
N GLU A 126 9.21 19.69 8.90
CA GLU A 126 8.97 21.14 8.97
C GLU A 126 9.92 21.90 8.03
N LYS A 127 11.20 21.48 7.98
CA LYS A 127 12.22 22.11 7.14
C LYS A 127 12.08 21.80 5.64
N HIS A 128 11.69 20.58 5.28
CA HIS A 128 11.65 20.12 3.88
C HIS A 128 10.24 20.05 3.29
N GLY A 129 9.21 20.04 4.13
CA GLY A 129 7.80 20.03 3.73
C GLY A 129 7.46 18.90 2.76
N SER A 130 6.58 19.21 1.80
CA SER A 130 6.10 18.26 0.79
C SER A 130 7.22 17.69 -0.11
N LYS A 131 8.36 18.39 -0.24
CA LYS A 131 9.51 17.88 -1.01
C LYS A 131 10.06 16.60 -0.40
N ALA A 132 10.09 16.49 0.94
CA ALA A 132 10.53 15.27 1.61
C ALA A 132 9.69 14.05 1.22
N ILE A 133 8.36 14.23 1.08
CA ILE A 133 7.45 13.14 0.67
C ILE A 133 7.74 12.72 -0.78
N VAL A 134 8.02 13.68 -1.67
CA VAL A 134 8.39 13.38 -3.06
C VAL A 134 9.72 12.61 -3.11
N PHE A 135 10.74 13.05 -2.36
CA PHE A 135 12.02 12.37 -2.30
C PHE A 135 11.92 10.97 -1.66
N ALA A 136 11.07 10.81 -0.64
CA ALA A 136 10.84 9.53 0.03
C ALA A 136 10.30 8.45 -0.92
N ARG A 137 9.59 8.82 -1.99
CA ARG A 137 9.07 7.85 -2.98
C ARG A 137 10.16 7.11 -3.76
N PHE A 138 11.36 7.69 -3.86
CA PHE A 138 12.49 7.04 -4.54
C PHE A 138 13.20 5.99 -3.68
N LEU A 139 12.89 5.94 -2.38
CA LEU A 139 13.44 4.95 -1.45
C LEU A 139 12.36 3.89 -1.16
N PRO A 140 12.54 2.63 -1.58
CA PRO A 140 11.51 1.59 -1.51
C PRO A 140 10.95 1.35 -0.10
N ILE A 141 11.80 1.45 0.91
CA ILE A 141 11.41 1.32 2.31
C ILE A 141 10.70 2.61 2.74
N VAL A 142 11.34 3.77 2.55
CA VAL A 142 10.82 5.05 3.08
C VAL A 142 9.47 5.42 2.46
N ARG A 143 9.18 5.07 1.21
CA ARG A 143 7.91 5.42 0.53
C ARG A 143 6.66 4.91 1.26
N THR A 144 6.73 3.73 1.90
CA THR A 144 5.59 3.14 2.63
C THR A 144 5.41 3.77 4.01
N PHE A 145 6.51 4.20 4.65
CA PHE A 145 6.47 4.89 5.93
C PHE A 145 6.21 6.39 5.80
N ALA A 146 6.55 7.01 4.67
CA ALA A 146 6.42 8.44 4.43
C ALA A 146 5.03 9.02 4.75
N PRO A 147 3.90 8.46 4.27
CA PRO A 147 2.58 9.01 4.61
C PRO A 147 2.27 8.92 6.11
N ILE A 148 2.73 7.86 6.77
CA ILE A 148 2.51 7.64 8.20
C ILE A 148 3.33 8.61 9.03
N ILE A 149 4.62 8.78 8.70
CA ILE A 149 5.50 9.71 9.42
C ILE A 149 5.04 11.16 9.17
N ALA A 150 4.60 11.50 7.96
CA ALA A 150 3.99 12.80 7.67
C ALA A 150 2.72 13.03 8.53
N GLY A 151 1.90 11.99 8.71
CA GLY A 151 0.75 12.02 9.61
C GLY A 151 1.14 12.21 11.07
N ILE A 152 2.13 11.46 11.57
CA ILE A 152 2.66 11.57 12.94
C ILE A 152 3.25 12.95 13.20
N ALA A 153 3.96 13.51 12.22
CA ALA A 153 4.54 14.84 12.28
C ALA A 153 3.49 15.95 12.19
N GLY A 154 2.22 15.64 11.88
CA GLY A 154 1.15 16.63 11.80
C GLY A 154 1.34 17.64 10.66
N MET A 155 1.98 17.24 9.57
CA MET A 155 2.17 18.12 8.41
C MET A 155 0.82 18.61 7.87
N ASP A 156 0.68 19.93 7.68
CA ASP A 156 -0.54 20.52 7.12
C ASP A 156 -0.79 20.00 5.69
N LYS A 157 -2.03 19.59 5.39
CA LYS A 157 -2.44 18.97 4.11
C LYS A 157 -2.53 19.98 2.95
N LYS A 158 -1.58 20.91 2.82
CA LYS A 158 -1.57 21.93 1.76
C LYS A 158 -1.04 21.39 0.44
#